data_AF-A0A072NSB9-F1
#
_entry.id   AF-A0A072NSB9-F1
#
_cell.length_a   1.000
_cell.length_b   1.000
_cell.length_c   1.000
_cell.angle_alpha   90.00
_cell.angle_beta   90.00
_cell.angle_gamma   90.00
#
_symmetry.space_group_name_H-M   'P 1'
#
loop_
_entity.id
_entity.type
_entity.pdbx_description
1 polymer ?
#
loop_
_entity_poly.entity_id
_entity_poly.type
_entity_poly.pdbx_seq_one_letter_code
_entity_poly.pdbx_strand_id
1 'polypeptide(L)'
;MGTVWRPALRCDSAFRDYIDSLNEVTSLDRNQIMRAMMFVAAHSEDFKFVISEYKKDGVTTLPDPTWQPWEDEYWLNQIYQKKTDVTDQNLDINEVSIEKGEGGVTKVVVSSLF
;
A
#
# COMPACT_ATOMS: atom_id res chain seq x y z
N MET A 1 -3.08 -12.87 5.00
CA MET A 1 -3.84 -11.73 4.45
C MET A 1 -3.36 -10.46 5.15
N GLY A 2 -2.81 -9.49 4.41
CA GLY A 2 -2.46 -8.19 4.99
C GLY A 2 -3.72 -7.44 5.43
N THR A 3 -3.67 -6.80 6.60
CA THR A 3 -4.77 -5.99 7.10
C THR A 3 -4.74 -4.61 6.43
N VAL A 4 -5.89 -4.16 5.91
CA VAL A 4 -6.00 -2.81 5.32
C VAL A 4 -6.19 -1.79 6.44
N TRP A 5 -5.25 -0.86 6.56
CA TRP A 5 -5.41 0.31 7.44
C TRP A 5 -6.24 1.40 6.76
N ARG A 6 -7.26 1.94 7.45
CA ARG A 6 -8.21 2.93 6.91
C ARG A 6 -8.26 4.18 7.79
N PRO A 7 -7.31 5.12 7.65
CA PRO A 7 -7.32 6.35 8.44
C PRO A 7 -8.46 7.27 8.00
N ALA A 8 -9.05 7.99 8.96
CA ALA A 8 -9.97 9.09 8.69
C ALA A 8 -9.22 10.42 8.83
N LEU A 9 -8.81 11.02 7.71
CA LEU A 9 -8.11 12.31 7.69
C LEU A 9 -9.12 13.47 7.70
N ARG A 10 -9.00 14.37 8.68
CA ARG A 10 -9.72 15.65 8.72
C ARG A 10 -8.74 16.75 8.31
N CYS A 11 -9.02 17.44 7.22
CA CYS A 11 -8.18 18.52 6.70
C CYS A 11 -9.05 19.67 6.17
N ASP A 12 -8.43 20.83 5.96
CA ASP A 12 -9.07 21.98 5.33
C ASP A 12 -9.49 21.68 3.88
N SER A 13 -10.53 22.34 3.37
CA SER A 13 -11.00 22.16 1.99
C SER A 13 -9.91 22.41 0.94
N ALA A 14 -8.92 23.27 1.23
CA ALA A 14 -7.81 23.51 0.33
C ALA A 14 -7.04 22.22 -0.05
N PHE A 15 -6.90 21.27 0.88
CA PHE A 15 -6.25 20.00 0.60
C PHE A 15 -7.10 19.12 -0.32
N ARG A 16 -8.41 19.09 -0.11
CA ARG A 16 -9.35 18.36 -0.97
C ARG A 16 -9.29 18.90 -2.39
N ASP A 17 -9.39 20.22 -2.54
CA ASP A 17 -9.45 20.87 -3.85
C ASP A 17 -8.13 20.67 -4.63
N TYR A 18 -7.00 20.66 -3.92
CA TYR A 18 -5.70 20.27 -4.49
C TYR A 18 -5.68 18.81 -4.97
N ILE A 19 -6.14 17.86 -4.15
CA ILE A 19 -6.21 16.43 -4.52
C ILE A 19 -7.16 16.21 -5.70
N ASP A 20 -8.29 16.91 -5.73
CA ASP A 20 -9.24 16.86 -6.85
C ASP A 20 -8.58 17.35 -8.14
N SER A 21 -7.87 18.47 -8.07
CA SER A 21 -7.13 19.01 -9.23
C SER A 21 -6.07 18.01 -9.74
N LEU A 22 -5.37 17.31 -8.86
CA LEU A 22 -4.43 16.25 -9.25
C LEU A 22 -5.13 15.04 -9.87
N ASN A 23 -6.29 14.65 -9.33
CA ASN A 23 -7.07 13.53 -9.85
C ASN A 23 -7.60 13.80 -11.26
N GLU A 24 -7.89 15.05 -11.62
CA GLU A 24 -8.33 15.44 -12.96
C GLU A 24 -7.24 15.33 -14.03
N VAL A 25 -5.97 15.53 -13.65
CA VAL A 25 -4.83 15.57 -14.58
C VAL A 25 -3.94 14.33 -14.53
N THR A 26 -4.26 13.35 -13.68
CA THR A 26 -3.53 12.10 -13.56
C THR A 26 -4.45 10.90 -13.78
N SER A 27 -3.86 9.73 -14.05
CA SER A 27 -4.62 8.47 -14.07
C SER A 27 -4.87 7.88 -12.68
N LEU A 28 -4.48 8.61 -11.61
CA LEU A 28 -4.51 8.11 -10.24
C LEU A 28 -5.81 8.52 -9.55
N ASP A 29 -6.38 7.61 -8.75
CA ASP A 29 -7.49 7.95 -7.87
C ASP A 29 -7.03 8.78 -6.66
N ARG A 30 -7.98 9.45 -5.99
CA ARG A 30 -7.71 10.27 -4.79
C ARG A 30 -6.96 9.52 -3.70
N ASN A 31 -7.28 8.24 -3.47
CA ASN A 31 -6.60 7.44 -2.45
C ASN A 31 -5.18 7.08 -2.87
N GLN A 32 -4.94 6.81 -4.16
CA GLN A 32 -3.58 6.63 -4.68
C GLN A 32 -2.75 7.90 -4.51
N ILE A 33 -3.32 9.07 -4.81
CA ILE A 33 -2.65 10.37 -4.62
C ILE A 33 -2.33 10.59 -3.14
N MET A 34 -3.29 10.38 -2.23
CA MET A 34 -3.05 10.52 -0.79
C MET A 34 -1.98 9.55 -0.29
N ARG A 35 -2.01 8.28 -0.72
CA ARG A 35 -0.96 7.31 -0.38
C ARG A 35 0.40 7.74 -0.92
N ALA A 36 0.46 8.26 -2.15
CA ALA A 36 1.71 8.75 -2.75
C ALA A 36 2.30 9.90 -1.94
N MET A 37 1.46 10.86 -1.54
CA MET A 37 1.87 11.98 -0.68
C MET A 37 2.46 11.48 0.64
N MET A 38 1.78 10.54 1.32
CA MET A 38 2.27 9.97 2.59
C MET A 38 3.58 9.19 2.40
N PHE A 39 3.67 8.43 1.30
CA PHE A 39 4.85 7.65 0.95
C PHE A 39 6.08 8.54 0.73
N VAL A 40 5.94 9.60 -0.08
CA VAL A 40 7.02 10.55 -0.38
C VAL A 40 7.36 11.39 0.85
N ALA A 41 6.35 11.85 1.61
CA ALA A 41 6.56 12.68 2.79
C ALA A 41 7.49 12.01 3.81
N ALA A 42 7.38 10.69 4.02
CA ALA A 42 8.24 9.97 4.94
C ALA A 42 9.76 10.06 4.60
N HIS A 43 10.09 10.29 3.33
CA HIS A 43 11.47 10.48 2.87
C HIS A 43 11.86 11.95 2.69
N SER A 44 10.92 12.89 2.77
CA SER A 44 11.16 14.31 2.55
C SER A 44 11.89 14.97 3.72
N GLU A 45 12.94 15.73 3.42
CA GLU A 45 13.64 16.56 4.40
C GLU A 45 12.73 17.64 4.99
N ASP A 46 11.85 18.24 4.17
CA ASP A 46 10.88 19.23 4.63
C ASP A 46 9.91 18.63 5.65
N PHE A 47 9.45 17.41 5.39
CA PHE A 47 8.58 16.70 6.33
C PHE A 47 9.33 16.39 7.64
N LYS A 48 10.58 15.90 7.54
CA LYS A 48 11.42 15.62 8.72
C LYS A 48 11.70 16.89 9.53
N PHE A 49 11.88 18.02 8.87
CA PHE A 49 12.04 19.34 9.50
C PHE A 49 10.77 19.79 10.22
N VAL A 50 9.61 19.71 9.56
CA VAL A 50 8.32 20.10 10.19
C VAL A 50 8.02 19.23 11.40
N ILE A 51 8.21 17.90 11.29
CA ILE A 51 7.86 16.99 12.38
C ILE A 51 8.90 17.00 13.52
N SER A 52 10.14 17.44 13.28
CA SER A 52 11.17 17.49 14.32
C SER A 52 10.86 18.49 15.43
N GLU A 53 10.12 19.55 15.11
CA GLU A 53 9.68 20.55 16.09
C GLU A 53 8.67 20.00 17.11
N TYR A 54 8.07 18.85 16.83
CA TYR A 54 7.04 18.22 17.67
C TYR A 54 7.53 16.94 18.36
N LYS A 55 8.86 16.76 18.48
CA LYS A 55 9.45 15.62 19.20
C LYS A 55 9.07 15.65 20.68
N LYS A 56 8.87 14.46 21.26
CA LYS A 56 8.71 14.30 22.71
C LYS A 56 10.07 14.44 23.40
N ASP A 57 10.05 14.84 24.67
CA ASP A 57 11.25 14.93 25.50
C ASP A 57 12.03 13.61 25.52
N GLY A 58 13.34 13.71 25.35
CA GLY A 58 14.25 12.56 25.30
C GLY A 58 14.31 11.84 23.95
N VAL A 59 13.48 12.19 22.97
CA VAL A 59 13.57 11.63 21.61
C VAL A 59 14.57 12.43 20.78
N THR A 60 15.71 11.82 20.46
CA THR A 60 16.77 12.48 19.68
C THR A 60 16.60 12.32 18.17
N THR A 61 16.12 11.17 17.70
CA THR A 61 16.00 10.85 16.27
C THR A 61 14.57 10.52 15.86
N LEU A 62 14.22 10.85 14.62
CA LEU A 62 12.97 10.39 13.99
C LEU A 62 13.18 8.98 13.42
N PRO A 63 12.13 8.15 13.36
CA PRO A 63 12.22 6.87 12.66
C PRO A 63 12.32 7.08 11.16
N ASP A 64 13.07 6.23 10.48
CA ASP A 64 13.05 6.13 9.02
C ASP A 64 11.94 5.15 8.58
N PRO A 65 11.30 5.41 7.42
CA PRO A 65 10.34 4.47 6.85
C PRO A 65 11.01 3.13 6.54
N THR A 66 10.26 2.04 6.69
CA THR A 66 10.75 0.68 6.39
C THR A 66 10.72 0.34 4.90
N TRP A 67 10.02 1.15 4.10
CA TRP A 67 9.99 1.07 2.65
C TRP A 67 11.05 1.98 2.03
N GLN A 68 11.46 1.65 0.80
CA GLN A 68 12.40 2.42 0.00
C GLN A 68 11.66 3.35 -0.98
N PRO A 69 12.27 4.46 -1.42
CA PRO A 69 11.64 5.41 -2.34
C PRO A 69 11.19 4.83 -3.68
N TRP A 70 11.77 3.71 -4.11
CA TRP A 70 11.44 3.02 -5.37
C TRP A 70 10.43 1.87 -5.20
N GLU A 71 9.99 1.56 -3.98
CA GLU A 71 8.95 0.54 -3.75
C GLU A 71 7.55 1.16 -3.94
N ASP A 72 7.26 1.58 -5.17
CA ASP A 72 6.03 2.29 -5.56
C ASP A 72 4.74 1.50 -5.29
N GLU A 73 4.82 0.17 -5.28
CA GLU A 73 3.71 -0.71 -4.94
C GLU A 73 3.08 -0.40 -3.56
N TYR A 74 3.82 0.16 -2.60
CA TYR A 74 3.29 0.55 -1.28
C TYR A 74 2.22 1.64 -1.36
N TRP A 75 2.31 2.54 -2.34
CA TRP A 75 1.34 3.63 -2.50
C TRP A 75 0.39 3.40 -3.67
N LEU A 76 0.85 2.69 -4.70
CA LEU A 76 0.04 2.39 -5.88
C LEU A 76 -1.08 1.39 -5.54
N ASN A 77 -0.73 0.31 -4.83
CA ASN A 77 -1.64 -0.77 -4.47
C ASN A 77 -2.15 -0.59 -3.03
N GLN A 78 -3.43 -0.88 -2.80
CA GLN A 78 -4.02 -0.81 -1.46
C GLN A 78 -3.44 -1.88 -0.51
N ILE A 79 -3.02 -3.02 -1.07
CA ILE A 79 -2.40 -4.11 -0.33
C ILE A 79 -1.08 -4.42 -1.04
N TYR A 80 0.03 -4.02 -0.42
CA TYR A 80 1.35 -4.48 -0.82
C TYR A 80 1.58 -5.87 -0.23
N GLN A 81 1.80 -6.86 -1.08
CA GLN A 81 2.41 -8.12 -0.65
C GLN A 81 3.88 -8.02 -1.01
N LYS A 82 4.73 -7.74 -0.01
CA LYS A 82 6.17 -7.85 -0.19
C LYS A 82 6.43 -9.26 -0.71
N LYS A 83 6.90 -9.38 -1.96
CA LYS A 83 7.48 -10.63 -2.43
C LYS A 83 8.68 -10.86 -1.54
N THR A 84 8.51 -11.66 -0.50
CA THR A 84 9.64 -12.39 0.06
C THR A 84 10.27 -13.11 -1.11
N ASP A 85 11.55 -12.85 -1.38
CA ASP A 85 12.38 -13.76 -2.17
C ASP A 85 12.36 -15.11 -1.43
N VAL A 86 11.31 -15.88 -1.66
CA VAL A 86 11.32 -17.31 -1.42
C VAL A 86 12.06 -17.85 -2.63
N THR A 87 13.38 -17.96 -2.50
CA THR A 87 14.14 -18.95 -3.25
C THR A 87 13.36 -20.25 -3.25
N ASP A 88 12.90 -20.65 -4.44
CA ASP A 88 12.41 -21.97 -4.83
C ASP A 88 11.92 -22.87 -3.68
N GLN A 89 10.70 -22.65 -3.22
CA GLN A 89 9.90 -23.78 -2.73
C GLN A 89 8.93 -24.14 -3.85
N ASN A 90 9.30 -25.17 -4.61
CA ASN A 90 8.39 -25.93 -5.46
C ASN A 90 7.13 -26.24 -4.65
N LEU A 91 6.04 -25.54 -4.95
CA LEU A 91 4.72 -26.00 -4.58
C LEU A 91 4.43 -27.19 -5.49
N ASP A 92 4.56 -28.41 -4.96
CA ASP A 92 4.09 -29.64 -5.60
C ASP A 92 2.57 -29.57 -5.73
N ILE A 93 2.10 -28.98 -6.83
CA ILE A 93 0.69 -28.97 -7.20
C ILE A 93 0.38 -30.35 -7.76
N ASN A 94 -0.18 -31.24 -6.94
CA ASN A 94 -0.50 -32.60 -7.36
C ASN A 94 -1.91 -32.77 -7.95
N GLU A 95 -2.85 -31.83 -7.77
CA GLU A 95 -4.19 -31.98 -8.36
C GLU A 95 -4.92 -30.65 -8.59
N VAL A 96 -5.37 -30.43 -9.82
CA VAL A 96 -6.26 -29.32 -10.20
C VAL A 96 -7.58 -29.91 -10.65
N SER A 97 -8.64 -29.66 -9.87
CA SER A 97 -9.99 -30.10 -10.20
C SER A 97 -10.81 -28.92 -10.72
N ILE A 98 -11.40 -29.10 -11.90
CA ILE A 98 -12.26 -28.10 -12.54
C ILE A 98 -13.71 -28.52 -12.30
N GLU A 99 -14.41 -27.78 -11.46
CA GLU A 99 -15.83 -27.99 -11.21
C GLU A 99 -16.67 -26.97 -11.98
N LYS A 100 -17.69 -27.45 -12.70
CA LYS A 100 -18.70 -26.59 -13.33
C LYS A 100 -19.70 -26.16 -12.27
N GLY A 101 -19.64 -24.88 -11.88
CA GLY A 101 -20.68 -24.27 -11.06
C GLY A 101 -21.96 -24.02 -11.87
N GLU A 102 -23.12 -24.17 -11.23
CA GLU A 102 -24.39 -23.75 -11.82
C GLU A 102 -24.36 -22.24 -12.11
N GLY A 103 -24.73 -21.88 -13.34
CA GLY A 103 -24.65 -20.50 -13.86
C GLY A 103 -23.52 -20.23 -14.84
N GLY A 104 -22.72 -21.23 -15.22
CA GLY A 104 -21.70 -21.09 -16.28
C GLY A 104 -20.37 -20.47 -15.83
N VAL A 105 -20.16 -20.31 -14.51
CA VAL A 105 -18.89 -19.87 -13.95
C VAL A 105 -18.06 -21.10 -13.56
N THR A 106 -16.90 -21.26 -14.20
CA THR A 106 -15.94 -22.32 -13.87
C THR A 106 -15.17 -21.94 -12.61
N LYS A 107 -15.20 -22.79 -11.58
CA LYS A 107 -14.38 -22.63 -10.37
C LYS A 107 -13.17 -23.55 -10.48
N VAL A 108 -11.97 -22.98 -10.36
CA VAL A 108 -10.73 -23.73 -10.22
C VAL A 108 -10.44 -23.83 -8.74
N VAL A 109 -10.46 -25.05 -8.21
CA VAL A 109 -10.12 -25.32 -6.81
C VAL A 109 -8.73 -25.94 -6.80
N VAL A 110 -7.80 -25.28 -6.11
CA VAL A 110 -6.43 -25.76 -5.92
C VAL A 110 -6.31 -26.18 -4.47
N SER A 111 -6.09 -27.46 -4.23
CA SER A 111 -5.90 -28.02 -2.89
C SER A 111 -4.41 -28.06 -2.56
N SER A 112 -4.02 -27.40 -1.47
CA SER A 112 -2.69 -27.49 -0.88
C SER A 112 -2.80 -28.22 0.46
N LEU A 113 -1.97 -29.23 0.70
CA LEU A 113 -1.89 -29.92 1.99
C LEU A 113 -0.77 -29.29 2.83
N PHE A 114 -1.03 -28.12 3.42
CA PHE A 114 -0.33 -27.60 4.60
C PHE A 114 -1.23 -26.61 5.35
#